data_AF-A0A0V7ZJ46-F1
#
_entry.id   AF-A0A0V7ZJ46-F1
#
_cell.length_a   1.000
_cell.length_b   1.000
_cell.length_c   1.000
_cell.angle_alpha   90.00
_cell.angle_beta   90.00
_cell.angle_gamma   90.00
#
_symmetry.space_group_name_H-M   'P 1'
#
loop_
_entity.id
_entity.type
_entity.pdbx_description
1 polymer ?
#
loop_
_entity_poly.entity_id
_entity_poly.type
_entity_poly.pdbx_seq_one_letter_code
_entity_poly.pdbx_strand_id
1 'polypeptide(L)'
;MANNMETVTNPMLTEEIQKAVVEARSTCQEKGDGSSECAVAWDIVEELQAEKSHQKQAAQRKNSLEVYCENHPEAIECLVYDV
;
A
#
# COMPACT_ATOMS: atom_id res chain seq x y z
N MET A 1 -10.59 -10.87 23.36
CA MET A 1 -9.77 -9.77 22.80
C MET A 1 -9.35 -10.22 21.41
N ALA A 2 -10.11 -9.85 20.37
CA ALA A 2 -9.77 -10.23 19.00
C ALA A 2 -8.61 -9.35 18.51
N ASN A 3 -7.56 -9.98 18.00
CA ASN A 3 -6.38 -9.31 17.46
C ASN A 3 -6.78 -8.54 16.20
N ASN A 4 -6.91 -7.24 16.37
CA ASN A 4 -7.22 -6.24 15.35
C ASN A 4 -6.10 -6.02 14.30
N MET A 5 -5.20 -7.00 14.13
CA MET A 5 -4.13 -7.01 13.12
C MET A 5 -4.53 -7.78 11.85
N GLU A 6 -5.56 -8.63 11.91
CA GLU A 6 -5.94 -9.51 10.79
C GLU A 6 -6.74 -8.83 9.67
N THR A 7 -7.15 -7.56 9.82
CA THR A 7 -8.05 -6.88 8.85
C THR A 7 -7.35 -5.96 7.84
N VAL A 8 -6.01 -5.88 7.84
CA VAL A 8 -5.27 -4.86 7.05
C VAL A 8 -4.78 -5.40 5.70
N THR A 9 -4.64 -6.71 5.54
CA THR A 9 -4.15 -7.30 4.30
C THR A 9 -5.32 -7.73 3.43
N ASN A 10 -5.57 -7.02 2.32
CA ASN A 10 -6.45 -7.51 1.27
C ASN A 10 -5.84 -8.80 0.68
N PRO A 11 -6.41 -9.99 0.94
CA PRO A 11 -5.83 -11.25 0.48
C PRO A 11 -5.84 -11.35 -1.05
N MET A 12 -6.86 -10.77 -1.69
CA MET A 12 -6.99 -10.73 -3.15
C MET A 12 -5.82 -9.98 -3.78
N LEU A 13 -5.45 -8.81 -3.25
CA LEU A 13 -4.34 -8.02 -3.78
C LEU A 13 -2.99 -8.74 -3.63
N THR A 14 -2.83 -9.54 -2.58
CA THR A 14 -1.60 -10.34 -2.40
C THR A 14 -1.50 -11.45 -3.44
N GLU A 15 -2.62 -12.11 -3.76
CA GLU A 15 -2.67 -13.11 -4.83
C GLU A 15 -2.44 -12.49 -6.22
N GLU A 16 -3.00 -11.31 -6.48
CA GLU A 16 -2.79 -10.57 -7.73
C GLU A 16 -1.32 -10.19 -7.94
N ILE A 17 -0.63 -9.68 -6.91
CA ILE A 17 0.81 -9.40 -6.97
C ILE A 17 1.60 -10.68 -7.30
N GLN A 18 1.26 -11.81 -6.67
CA GLN A 18 1.94 -13.08 -6.95
C GLN A 18 1.75 -13.54 -8.40
N LYS A 19 0.52 -13.41 -8.93
CA LYS A 19 0.23 -13.71 -10.35
C LYS A 19 1.02 -12.79 -11.28
N ALA A 20 1.03 -11.48 -11.01
CA ALA A 20 1.75 -10.50 -11.81
C ALA A 20 3.27 -10.75 -11.80
N VAL A 21 3.85 -11.18 -10.67
CA VAL A 21 5.28 -11.57 -10.60
C VAL A 21 5.59 -12.78 -11.49
N VAL A 22 4.70 -13.78 -11.52
CA VAL A 22 4.87 -14.95 -12.40
C VAL A 22 4.76 -14.53 -13.87
N GLU A 23 3.79 -13.68 -14.20
CA GLU A 23 3.60 -13.14 -15.55
C GLU A 23 4.78 -12.29 -16.02
N ALA A 24 5.31 -11.40 -15.18
CA ALA A 24 6.48 -10.60 -15.48
C ALA A 24 7.70 -11.48 -15.77
N ARG A 25 7.93 -12.51 -14.94
CA ARG A 25 9.01 -13.49 -15.19
C ARG A 25 8.83 -14.23 -16.51
N SER A 26 7.63 -14.72 -16.82
CA SER A 26 7.37 -15.40 -18.11
C SER A 26 7.60 -14.46 -19.28
N THR A 27 7.10 -13.23 -19.19
CA THR A 27 7.25 -12.21 -20.23
C THR A 27 8.72 -11.88 -20.47
N CYS A 28 9.51 -11.67 -19.41
CA CYS A 28 10.95 -11.43 -19.55
C CYS A 28 11.69 -12.64 -20.15
N GLN A 29 11.32 -13.88 -19.78
CA GLN A 29 11.89 -15.09 -20.37
C GLN A 29 11.56 -15.23 -21.87
N GLU A 30 10.35 -14.86 -22.27
CA GLU A 30 9.88 -15.00 -23.66
C GLU A 30 10.31 -13.85 -24.57
N LYS A 31 10.36 -12.63 -24.05
CA LYS A 31 10.62 -11.39 -24.81
C LYS A 31 12.05 -10.87 -24.62
N GLY A 32 12.75 -11.35 -23.61
CA GLY A 32 14.08 -10.91 -23.20
C GLY A 32 14.02 -9.85 -22.10
N ASP A 33 15.00 -9.90 -21.19
CA ASP A 33 15.05 -9.02 -20.00
C ASP A 33 15.15 -7.53 -20.32
N GLY A 34 15.64 -7.16 -21.50
CA GLY A 34 15.74 -5.77 -21.96
C GLY A 34 14.58 -5.30 -22.85
N SER A 35 13.54 -6.13 -23.01
CA SER A 35 12.38 -5.78 -23.83
C SER A 35 11.47 -4.77 -23.12
N SER A 36 10.76 -3.97 -23.92
CA SER A 36 9.72 -3.07 -23.41
C SER A 36 8.61 -3.82 -22.67
N GLU A 37 8.28 -5.01 -23.14
CA GLU A 37 7.24 -5.86 -22.58
C GLU A 37 7.63 -6.40 -21.20
N CYS A 38 8.89 -6.79 -21.02
CA CYS A 38 9.43 -7.15 -19.72
C CYS A 38 9.37 -5.97 -18.74
N ALA A 39 9.77 -4.77 -19.18
CA ALA A 39 9.70 -3.56 -18.36
C ALA A 39 8.27 -3.24 -17.92
N VAL A 40 7.32 -3.20 -18.87
CA VAL A 40 5.90 -2.93 -18.58
C VAL A 40 5.31 -3.98 -17.62
N ALA A 41 5.68 -5.25 -17.76
CA ALA A 41 5.18 -6.29 -16.86
C ALA A 41 5.70 -6.10 -15.42
N TRP A 42 6.94 -5.63 -15.25
CA TRP A 42 7.45 -5.25 -13.94
C TRP A 42 6.85 -3.95 -13.40
N ASP A 43 6.58 -2.96 -14.25
CA ASP A 43 5.88 -1.73 -13.84
C ASP A 43 4.53 -2.07 -13.19
N ILE A 44 3.76 -3.00 -13.77
CA ILE A 44 2.50 -3.48 -13.19
C ILE A 44 2.71 -4.07 -11.78
N VAL A 45 3.77 -4.86 -11.60
CA VAL A 45 4.13 -5.46 -10.30
C VAL A 45 4.50 -4.38 -9.27
N GLU A 46 5.18 -3.32 -9.70
CA GLU A 46 5.54 -2.18 -8.85
C GLU A 46 4.31 -1.40 -8.42
N GLU A 47 3.40 -1.08 -9.34
CA GLU A 47 2.15 -0.36 -9.03
C GLU A 47 1.24 -1.13 -8.06
N LEU A 48 1.08 -2.45 -8.26
CA LEU A 48 0.29 -3.28 -7.35
C LEU A 48 0.90 -3.32 -5.93
N GLN A 49 2.23 -3.34 -5.82
CA GLN A 49 2.92 -3.27 -4.53
C GLN A 49 2.79 -1.89 -3.87
N ALA A 50 2.85 -0.81 -4.67
CA ALA A 50 2.62 0.54 -4.20
C ALA A 50 1.21 0.67 -3.62
N GLU A 51 0.19 0.21 -4.34
CA GLU A 51 -1.20 0.21 -3.85
C GLU A 51 -1.35 -0.60 -2.55
N LYS A 52 -0.72 -1.78 -2.46
CA LYS A 52 -0.72 -2.57 -1.21
C LYS A 52 -0.10 -1.80 -0.05
N SER A 53 0.97 -1.04 -0.29
CA SER A 53 1.58 -0.17 0.71
C SER A 53 0.66 0.99 1.08
N HIS A 54 -0.02 1.60 0.11
CA HIS A 54 -1.00 2.66 0.35
C HIS A 54 -2.17 2.17 1.19
N GLN A 55 -2.76 1.00 0.87
CA GLN A 55 -3.81 0.40 1.70
C GLN A 55 -3.35 0.13 3.12
N LYS A 56 -2.12 -0.37 3.29
CA LYS A 56 -1.53 -0.59 4.62
C LYS A 56 -1.38 0.71 5.40
N GLN A 57 -0.97 1.79 4.76
CA GLN A 57 -0.85 3.11 5.37
C GLN A 57 -2.23 3.69 5.72
N ALA A 58 -3.20 3.62 4.82
CA ALA A 58 -4.58 4.08 5.05
C ALA A 58 -5.27 3.31 6.18
N ALA A 59 -4.93 2.04 6.35
CA ALA A 59 -5.42 1.20 7.44
C ALA A 59 -4.69 1.43 8.78
N GLN A 60 -3.64 2.26 8.82
CA GLN A 60 -3.02 2.63 10.09
C GLN A 60 -4.05 3.35 10.95
N ARG A 61 -4.18 2.89 12.19
CA ARG A 61 -5.06 3.53 13.14
C ARG A 61 -4.48 4.85 13.56
N LYS A 62 -5.34 5.86 13.58
CA LYS A 62 -5.03 7.13 14.24
C LYS A 62 -4.58 6.87 15.66
N ASN A 63 -3.48 7.49 16.06
CA ASN A 63 -2.99 7.45 17.42
C ASN A 63 -3.95 8.24 18.35
N SER A 64 -3.75 8.11 19.66
CA SER A 64 -4.65 8.73 20.63
C SER A 64 -4.72 10.26 20.51
N LEU A 65 -3.62 10.91 20.14
CA LEU A 65 -3.57 12.36 19.95
C LEU A 65 -4.30 12.77 18.67
N GLU A 66 -4.11 12.05 17.55
CA GLU A 66 -4.84 12.31 16.30
C GLU A 66 -6.36 12.19 16.50
N VAL A 67 -6.82 11.12 17.17
CA VAL A 67 -8.24 10.96 17.49
C VAL A 67 -8.74 12.08 18.41
N TYR A 68 -7.93 12.50 19.38
CA TYR A 68 -8.29 13.58 20.29
C TYR A 68 -8.42 14.93 19.54
N CYS A 69 -7.44 15.27 18.72
CA CYS A 69 -7.42 16.53 17.96
C CYS A 69 -8.52 16.63 16.91
N GLU A 70 -9.02 15.52 16.39
CA GLU A 70 -10.19 15.52 15.50
C GLU A 70 -11.49 15.90 16.19
N ASN A 71 -11.60 15.58 17.49
CA ASN A 71 -12.78 15.89 18.29
C ASN A 71 -12.64 17.20 19.07
N HIS A 72 -11.40 17.65 19.29
CA HIS A 72 -11.04 18.84 20.06
C HIS A 72 -9.99 19.69 19.31
N PRO A 73 -10.32 20.25 18.13
CA PRO A 73 -9.37 21.05 17.35
C PRO A 73 -8.90 22.33 18.08
N GLU A 74 -9.67 22.80 19.07
CA GLU A 74 -9.35 23.95 19.91
C GLU A 74 -8.33 23.67 21.04
N ALA A 75 -8.03 22.40 21.31
CA ALA A 75 -7.09 22.03 22.35
C ALA A 75 -5.67 22.54 22.03
N ILE A 76 -4.92 22.97 23.04
CA ILE A 76 -3.60 23.61 22.87
C ILE A 76 -2.62 22.66 22.18
N GLU A 77 -2.73 21.37 22.46
CA GLU A 77 -1.94 20.28 21.89
C GLU A 77 -2.23 20.04 20.40
N CYS A 78 -3.30 20.62 19.86
CA CYS A 78 -3.81 20.40 18.50
C CYS A 78 -3.70 21.65 17.61
N LEU A 79 -3.27 22.79 18.15
CA LEU A 79 -3.12 24.03 17.39
C LEU A 79 -1.96 23.90 16.39
N VAL A 80 -2.29 23.97 15.10
CA VAL A 80 -1.34 24.05 14.00
C VAL A 80 -1.28 25.50 13.52
N TYR A 81 -0.08 26.07 13.48
CA TYR A 81 0.15 27.44 13.04
C TYR A 81 0.80 27.42 11.65
N ASP A 82 0.28 28.23 10.73
CA ASP A 82 0.94 28.47 9.44
C ASP A 82 2.29 29.18 9.66
N VAL A 83 3.30 28.77 8.90
CA VAL A 83 4.67 29.31 8.93
C VAL A 83 5.02 30.04 7.63
#